data_AF-A0A8S0FQL9-F1
#
_entry.id   AF-A0A8S0FQL9-F1
#
_cell.length_a   1.000
_cell.length_b   1.000
_cell.length_c   1.000
_cell.angle_alpha   90.00
_cell.angle_beta   90.00
_cell.angle_gamma   90.00
#
_symmetry.space_group_name_H-M   'P 1'
#
loop_
_entity.id
_entity.type
_entity.pdbx_description
1 polymer ?
#
loop_
_entity_poly.entity_id
_entity_poly.type
_entity_poly.pdbx_seq_one_letter_code
_entity_poly.pdbx_strand_id
1 'polypeptide(L)'
;MVYADGNEVPYRCSLHPQCKLGSTLVIPLRGENQRVMGTIKLYEAKNRLFSSINRTLGEGIAQLLSAQILAGQYERQKAMLTQSEIKLLHAQVNPHFLFNALNTIKAVIRRDSEQASQLVQYLSTFFRKNLKRPSEFVTLADEIDRTCERLSAN
;
A
#
# COMPACT_ATOMS: atom_id res chain seq x y z
N MET A 1 6.52 -8.45 -24.95
CA MET A 1 6.72 -9.91 -24.99
C MET A 1 8.23 -10.11 -24.91
N VAL A 2 8.75 -10.79 -23.89
CA VAL A 2 10.19 -11.04 -23.76
C VAL A 2 10.46 -12.43 -24.31
N TYR A 3 11.29 -12.52 -25.35
CA TYR A 3 11.64 -13.79 -25.99
C TYR A 3 12.94 -14.31 -25.37
N ALA A 4 12.89 -15.51 -24.81
CA ALA A 4 14.03 -16.13 -24.12
C ALA A 4 15.10 -16.68 -25.10
N ASP A 5 14.81 -16.70 -26.40
CA ASP A 5 15.74 -17.14 -27.46
C ASP A 5 16.58 -16.00 -28.04
N GLY A 6 16.42 -14.76 -27.55
CA GLY A 6 17.12 -13.58 -28.06
C GLY A 6 16.62 -13.09 -29.42
N ASN A 7 15.53 -13.64 -29.95
CA ASN A 7 14.93 -13.15 -31.18
C ASN A 7 14.02 -11.95 -30.91
N GLU A 8 14.22 -10.86 -31.64
CA GLU A 8 13.34 -9.68 -31.58
C GLU A 8 12.06 -9.85 -32.42
N VAL A 9 12.04 -10.84 -33.30
CA VAL A 9 10.93 -11.06 -34.24
C VAL A 9 9.87 -11.98 -33.62
N PRO A 10 8.62 -11.50 -33.41
CA PRO A 10 7.52 -12.36 -33.00
C PRO A 10 7.30 -13.47 -34.02
N TYR A 11 7.16 -14.71 -33.55
CA TYR A 11 6.62 -15.79 -34.37
C TYR A 11 5.18 -15.44 -34.80
N ARG A 12 5.01 -14.93 -36.03
CA ARG A 12 3.70 -14.72 -36.66
C ARG A 12 3.22 -16.04 -37.27
N CYS A 13 2.76 -16.95 -36.42
CA CYS A 13 2.17 -18.23 -36.83
C CYS A 13 0.64 -18.16 -36.98
N SER A 14 0.08 -16.99 -37.30
CA SER A 14 -1.35 -16.83 -37.62
C SER A 14 -1.67 -17.60 -38.90
N LEU A 15 -2.02 -18.88 -38.76
CA LEU A 15 -2.55 -19.75 -39.82
C LEU A 15 -1.61 -20.01 -41.03
N HIS A 16 -0.28 -19.93 -40.84
CA HIS A 16 0.67 -20.20 -41.92
C HIS A 16 0.96 -21.71 -42.07
N PRO A 17 0.82 -22.32 -43.26
CA PRO A 17 1.05 -23.77 -43.47
C PRO A 17 2.47 -24.24 -43.11
N GLN A 18 3.45 -23.34 -43.20
CA GLN A 18 4.85 -23.59 -42.87
C GLN A 18 5.25 -23.12 -41.46
N CYS A 19 4.29 -22.98 -40.52
CA CYS A 19 4.63 -22.59 -39.15
C CYS A 19 5.63 -23.57 -38.54
N LYS A 20 6.74 -23.02 -38.04
CA LYS A 20 7.83 -23.78 -37.42
C LYS A 20 7.48 -24.28 -36.02
N LEU A 21 6.46 -23.72 -35.36
CA LEU A 21 6.00 -24.15 -34.04
C LEU A 21 5.25 -25.49 -34.15
N GLY A 22 5.58 -26.41 -33.25
CA GLY A 22 4.95 -27.73 -33.14
C GLY A 22 4.03 -27.88 -31.95
N SER A 23 4.39 -27.29 -30.82
CA SER A 23 3.69 -27.48 -29.55
C SER A 23 3.83 -26.26 -28.65
N THR A 24 2.95 -26.16 -27.66
CA THR A 24 3.02 -25.13 -26.63
C THR A 24 2.66 -25.71 -25.27
N LEU A 25 3.41 -25.29 -24.24
CA LEU A 25 3.09 -25.52 -22.84
C LEU A 25 2.60 -24.20 -22.24
N VAL A 26 1.36 -24.22 -21.75
CA VAL A 26 0.73 -23.07 -21.10
C VAL A 26 0.68 -23.33 -19.59
N ILE A 27 1.35 -22.49 -18.82
CA ILE A 27 1.49 -22.66 -17.38
C ILE A 27 0.84 -21.47 -16.68
N PRO A 28 -0.20 -21.68 -15.83
CA PRO A 28 -0.86 -20.60 -15.14
C PRO A 28 0.02 -20.03 -14.03
N LEU A 29 0.12 -18.70 -13.97
CA LEU A 29 0.64 -17.98 -12.83
C LEU A 29 -0.49 -17.82 -11.81
N ARG A 30 -0.31 -18.36 -10.61
CA ARG A 30 -1.35 -18.43 -9.59
C ARG A 30 -1.03 -17.47 -8.45
N GLY A 31 -1.99 -16.62 -8.12
CA GLY A 31 -1.96 -15.75 -6.95
C GLY A 31 -2.70 -16.36 -5.76
N GLU A 32 -3.19 -15.49 -4.87
CA GLU A 32 -3.97 -15.90 -3.70
C GLU A 32 -5.22 -16.69 -4.10
N ASN A 33 -5.61 -17.66 -3.27
CA ASN A 33 -6.79 -18.50 -3.46
C ASN A 33 -6.85 -19.19 -4.84
N GLN A 34 -5.69 -19.61 -5.37
CA GLN A 34 -5.59 -20.29 -6.67
C GLN A 34 -6.06 -19.43 -7.87
N ARG A 35 -6.21 -18.12 -7.70
CA ARG A 35 -6.63 -17.21 -8.77
C ARG A 35 -5.55 -17.11 -9.84
N VAL A 36 -5.92 -17.35 -11.09
CA VAL A 36 -4.99 -17.18 -12.22
C VAL A 36 -4.77 -15.70 -12.50
N MET A 37 -3.52 -15.23 -12.37
CA MET A 37 -3.14 -13.84 -12.64
C MET A 37 -2.57 -13.65 -14.05
N GLY A 38 -2.16 -14.74 -14.70
CA GLY A 38 -1.59 -14.74 -16.04
C GLY A 38 -1.14 -16.12 -16.46
N THR A 39 -0.47 -16.21 -17.60
CA THR A 39 0.07 -17.48 -18.11
C THR A 39 1.46 -17.28 -18.69
N ILE A 40 2.35 -18.23 -18.45
CA ILE A 40 3.57 -18.41 -19.23
C ILE A 40 3.24 -19.34 -20.40
N LYS A 41 3.67 -18.95 -21.60
CA LYS A 41 3.56 -19.79 -22.80
C LYS A 41 4.96 -20.12 -23.28
N LEU A 42 5.31 -21.40 -23.23
CA LEU A 42 6.53 -21.93 -23.83
C LEU A 42 6.14 -22.53 -25.17
N TYR A 43 6.89 -22.20 -26.21
CA TYR A 43 6.66 -22.69 -27.56
C TYR A 43 7.86 -23.51 -28.01
N GLU A 44 7.61 -24.63 -28.69
CA GLU A 44 8.66 -25.46 -29.26
C GLU A 44 8.45 -25.66 -30.76
N ALA A 45 9.54 -25.94 -31.49
CA ALA A 45 9.51 -26.18 -32.92
C ALA A 45 9.04 -27.61 -33.26
N LYS A 46 8.43 -27.78 -34.43
CA LYS A 46 7.79 -29.02 -34.93
C LYS A 46 8.65 -30.29 -34.88
N ASN A 47 9.97 -30.14 -34.90
CA ASN A 47 10.92 -31.25 -34.94
C ASN A 47 11.66 -31.47 -33.60
N ARG A 48 11.20 -30.86 -32.51
CA ARG A 48 11.71 -31.11 -31.15
C ARG A 48 10.62 -31.78 -30.31
N LEU A 49 10.95 -32.90 -29.67
CA LEU A 49 10.09 -33.54 -28.70
C LEU A 49 10.14 -32.75 -27.39
N PHE A 50 8.97 -32.51 -26.78
CA PHE A 50 8.90 -31.94 -25.43
C PHE A 50 9.62 -32.88 -24.47
N SER A 51 10.85 -32.52 -24.08
CA SER A 51 11.54 -33.23 -23.01
C SER A 51 10.83 -32.93 -21.69
N SER A 52 10.71 -33.94 -20.82
CA SER A 52 10.19 -33.76 -19.45
C SER A 52 10.94 -32.65 -18.70
N ILE A 53 12.19 -32.39 -19.06
CA ILE A 53 13.05 -31.32 -18.55
C ILE A 53 12.44 -29.92 -18.82
N ASN A 54 11.94 -29.67 -20.04
CA ASN A 54 11.37 -28.35 -20.40
C ASN A 54 10.05 -28.08 -19.67
N ARG A 55 9.28 -29.13 -19.39
CA ARG A 55 8.05 -29.03 -18.57
C ARG A 55 8.38 -28.68 -17.12
N THR A 56 9.22 -29.47 -16.47
CA THR A 56 9.59 -29.26 -15.06
C THR A 56 10.26 -27.91 -14.86
N LEU A 57 11.12 -27.48 -15.80
CA LEU A 57 11.73 -26.15 -15.76
C LEU A 57 10.68 -25.05 -15.89
N GLY A 58 9.75 -25.17 -16.85
CA GLY A 58 8.67 -24.20 -17.03
C GLY A 58 7.78 -24.08 -15.79
N GLU A 59 7.44 -25.21 -15.18
CA GLU A 59 6.64 -25.27 -13.94
C GLU A 59 7.37 -24.60 -12.78
N GLY A 60 8.67 -24.89 -12.61
CA GLY A 60 9.50 -24.24 -11.59
C GLY A 60 9.61 -22.73 -11.77
N ILE A 61 9.82 -22.26 -13.01
CA ILE A 61 9.85 -20.82 -13.33
C ILE A 61 8.49 -20.18 -13.04
N ALA A 62 7.39 -20.84 -13.39
CA ALA A 62 6.05 -20.32 -13.12
C ALA A 62 5.78 -20.23 -11.61
N GLN A 63 6.23 -21.21 -10.82
CA GLN A 63 6.11 -21.18 -9.36
C GLN A 63 6.93 -20.03 -8.75
N LEU A 64 8.18 -19.87 -9.16
CA LEU A 64 9.05 -18.79 -8.69
C LEU A 64 8.47 -17.41 -9.03
N LEU A 65 8.01 -17.22 -10.27
CA LEU A 65 7.39 -15.96 -10.69
C LEU A 65 6.08 -15.70 -9.95
N SER A 66 5.26 -16.72 -9.74
CA SER A 66 4.03 -16.61 -8.94
C SER A 66 4.35 -16.15 -7.51
N ALA A 67 5.38 -16.74 -6.88
CA ALA A 67 5.82 -16.35 -5.54
C ALA A 67 6.35 -14.91 -5.49
N GLN A 68 7.14 -14.49 -6.47
CA GLN A 68 7.65 -13.10 -6.54
C GLN A 68 6.53 -12.07 -6.73
N ILE A 69 5.54 -12.37 -7.57
CA ILE A 69 4.38 -11.50 -7.78
C ILE A 69 3.60 -11.34 -6.47
N LEU A 70 3.35 -12.45 -5.76
CA LEU A 70 2.67 -12.44 -4.47
C LEU A 70 3.44 -11.64 -3.42
N ALA A 71 4.75 -11.86 -3.29
CA ALA A 71 5.59 -11.11 -2.37
C ALA A 71 5.54 -9.60 -2.66
N GLY A 72 5.66 -9.20 -3.93
CA GLY A 72 5.58 -7.79 -4.31
C GLY A 72 4.20 -7.16 -4.08
N GLN A 73 3.10 -7.92 -4.24
CA GLN A 73 1.76 -7.45 -3.90
C GLN A 73 1.61 -7.25 -2.40
N TYR A 74 2.09 -8.19 -1.60
CA TYR A 74 2.06 -8.13 -0.14
C TYR A 74 2.85 -6.93 0.40
N GLU A 75 4.07 -6.69 -0.12
CA GLU A 75 4.87 -5.53 0.28
C GLU A 75 4.16 -4.21 -0.03
N ARG A 76 3.53 -4.09 -1.20
CA ARG A 76 2.74 -2.90 -1.56
C ARG A 76 1.56 -2.69 -0.63
N GLN A 77 0.83 -3.76 -0.30
CA GLN A 77 -0.29 -3.69 0.64
C GLN A 77 0.17 -3.24 2.03
N LYS A 78 1.28 -3.82 2.53
CA LYS A 78 1.88 -3.42 3.79
C LYS A 78 2.28 -1.94 3.79
N ALA A 79 2.93 -1.47 2.73
CA ALA A 79 3.30 -0.06 2.60
C ALA A 79 2.08 0.88 2.59
N MET A 80 1.00 0.50 1.87
CA MET A 80 -0.26 1.25 1.86
C MET A 80 -0.94 1.29 3.24
N LEU A 81 -0.90 0.18 3.97
CA LEU A 81 -1.42 0.11 5.33
C LEU A 81 -0.64 1.03 6.26
N THR A 82 0.69 0.91 6.29
CA THR A 82 1.56 1.78 7.10
C THR A 82 1.35 3.25 6.77
N GLN A 83 1.24 3.61 5.48
CA GLN A 83 0.95 4.99 5.08
C GLN A 83 -0.41 5.48 5.58
N SER A 84 -1.41 4.59 5.64
CA SER A 84 -2.74 4.90 6.16
C SER A 84 -2.74 5.06 7.68
N GLU A 85 -2.01 4.20 8.40
CA GLU A 85 -1.80 4.33 9.85
C GLU A 85 -1.10 5.65 10.19
N ILE A 86 -0.06 6.03 9.44
CA ILE A 86 0.62 7.33 9.59
C ILE A 86 -0.38 8.47 9.35
N LYS A 87 -1.21 8.40 8.31
CA LYS A 87 -2.24 9.42 8.05
C LYS A 87 -3.25 9.52 9.19
N LEU A 88 -3.65 8.40 9.78
CA LEU A 88 -4.54 8.38 10.94
C LEU A 88 -3.89 9.01 12.18
N LEU A 89 -2.60 8.71 12.44
CA LEU A 89 -1.84 9.36 13.51
C LEU A 89 -1.72 10.87 13.28
N HIS A 90 -1.44 11.29 12.04
CA HIS A 90 -1.44 12.71 11.68
C HIS A 90 -2.83 13.34 11.85
N ALA A 91 -3.92 12.64 11.53
CA ALA A 91 -5.27 13.18 11.71
C ALA A 91 -5.65 13.38 13.19
N GLN A 92 -5.05 12.62 14.12
CA GLN A 92 -5.22 12.85 15.56
C GLN A 92 -4.59 14.18 16.04
N VAL A 93 -3.69 14.77 15.23
CA VAL A 93 -3.05 16.06 15.52
C VAL A 93 -3.42 17.04 14.42
N ASN A 94 -4.27 18.04 14.69
CA ASN A 94 -4.49 19.12 13.72
C ASN A 94 -3.25 20.04 13.69
N PRO A 95 -2.40 19.99 12.64
CA PRO A 95 -1.16 20.76 12.63
C PRO A 95 -1.44 22.26 12.58
N HIS A 96 -2.50 22.68 11.89
CA HIS A 96 -2.88 24.09 11.79
C HIS A 96 -3.29 24.65 13.16
N PHE A 97 -4.09 23.90 13.92
CA PHE A 97 -4.43 24.27 15.30
C PHE A 97 -3.18 24.42 16.16
N LEU A 98 -2.24 23.45 16.09
CA LEU A 98 -1.00 23.51 16.85
C LEU A 98 -0.18 24.76 16.48
N PHE A 99 0.01 25.04 15.19
CA PHE A 99 0.71 26.24 14.73
C PHE A 99 0.05 27.53 15.22
N ASN A 100 -1.28 27.61 15.14
CA ASN A 100 -2.03 28.78 15.59
C ASN A 100 -1.92 28.98 17.10
N ALA A 101 -2.08 27.92 17.89
CA ALA A 101 -1.93 27.97 19.34
C ALA A 101 -0.53 28.45 19.75
N LEU A 102 0.52 27.92 19.13
CA LEU A 102 1.90 28.33 19.39
C LEU A 102 2.17 29.79 19.00
N ASN A 103 1.62 30.25 17.86
CA ASN A 103 1.75 31.65 17.44
C ASN A 103 1.05 32.61 18.40
N THR A 104 -0.14 32.26 18.88
CA THR A 104 -0.87 33.04 19.90
C THR A 104 -0.07 33.12 21.20
N ILE A 105 0.45 31.97 21.69
CA ILE A 105 1.30 31.95 22.89
C ILE A 105 2.51 32.86 22.70
N LYS A 106 3.21 32.77 21.56
CA LYS A 106 4.36 33.61 21.23
C LYS A 106 4.02 35.11 21.24
N ALA A 107 2.85 35.49 20.74
CA ALA A 107 2.40 36.88 20.73
C ALA A 107 2.08 37.40 22.16
N VAL A 108 1.50 36.55 23.01
CA VAL A 108 1.12 36.92 24.38
C VAL A 108 2.32 36.93 25.33
N ILE A 109 3.33 36.09 25.13
CA ILE A 109 4.45 35.88 26.07
C ILE A 109 5.21 37.17 26.44
N ARG A 110 5.30 38.14 25.51
CA ARG A 110 6.00 39.41 25.73
C ARG A 110 5.15 40.45 26.48
N ARG A 111 3.83 40.30 26.42
CA ARG A 111 2.87 41.25 27.01
C ARG A 111 2.41 40.79 28.38
N ASP A 112 2.16 39.50 28.54
CA ASP A 112 1.65 38.87 29.76
C ASP A 112 2.18 37.43 29.85
N SER A 113 3.20 37.24 30.68
CA SER A 113 3.83 35.92 30.85
C SER A 113 2.96 34.95 31.66
N GLU A 114 2.12 35.45 32.55
CA GLU A 114 1.17 34.65 33.35
C GLU A 114 0.09 34.05 32.43
N GLN A 115 -0.52 34.89 31.59
CA GLN A 115 -1.52 34.44 30.61
C GLN A 115 -0.92 33.45 29.60
N ALA A 116 0.30 33.68 29.14
CA ALA A 116 0.98 32.75 28.24
C ALA A 116 1.24 31.38 28.91
N SER A 117 1.60 31.36 30.19
CA SER A 117 1.77 30.12 30.97
C SER A 117 0.45 29.33 31.06
N GLN A 118 -0.67 30.02 31.30
CA GLN A 118 -1.99 29.39 31.30
C GLN A 118 -2.36 28.80 29.93
N LEU A 119 -2.09 29.52 28.83
CA LEU A 119 -2.34 29.02 27.47
C LEU A 119 -1.52 27.75 27.16
N VAL A 120 -0.27 27.69 27.60
CA VAL A 120 0.56 26.47 27.48
C VAL A 120 -0.04 25.31 28.27
N GLN A 121 -0.55 25.56 29.48
CA GLN A 121 -1.20 24.55 30.31
C GLN A 121 -2.51 24.03 29.66
N TYR A 122 -3.33 24.91 29.09
CA TYR A 122 -4.53 24.53 28.35
C TYR A 122 -4.20 23.71 27.12
N LEU A 123 -3.21 24.13 26.32
CA LEU A 123 -2.76 23.40 25.14
C LEU A 123 -2.26 21.99 25.52
N SER A 124 -1.48 21.89 26.60
CA SER A 124 -0.98 20.61 27.12
C SER A 124 -2.12 19.68 27.57
N THR A 125 -3.13 20.23 28.24
CA THR A 125 -4.32 19.48 28.69
C THR A 125 -5.17 19.01 27.52
N PHE A 126 -5.37 19.87 26.52
CA PHE A 126 -6.09 19.57 25.28
C PHE A 126 -5.45 18.41 24.52
N PHE A 127 -4.13 18.45 24.31
CA PHE A 127 -3.41 17.35 23.65
C PHE A 127 -3.45 16.05 24.45
N ARG A 128 -3.31 16.13 25.78
CA ARG A 128 -3.42 14.95 26.65
C ARG A 128 -4.80 14.28 26.56
N LYS A 129 -5.87 15.06 26.40
CA LYS A 129 -7.24 14.55 26.23
C LYS A 129 -7.47 13.98 24.82
N ASN A 130 -6.98 14.65 23.77
CA ASN A 130 -7.17 14.23 22.37
C ASN A 130 -6.29 13.04 21.96
N LEU A 131 -5.09 12.90 22.53
CA LEU A 131 -4.18 11.78 22.26
C LEU A 131 -4.44 10.55 23.14
N LYS A 132 -5.27 10.68 24.18
CA LYS A 132 -5.76 9.50 24.91
C LYS A 132 -6.71 8.75 23.97
N ARG A 133 -6.40 7.47 23.70
CA ARG A 133 -7.27 6.57 22.92
C ARG A 133 -8.71 6.70 23.41
N PRO A 134 -9.71 6.84 22.52
CA PRO A 134 -11.09 6.73 22.95
C PRO A 134 -11.26 5.35 23.56
N SER A 135 -11.63 5.30 24.84
CA SER A 135 -12.28 4.11 25.38
C SER A 135 -13.54 3.87 24.55
N GLU A 136 -13.90 2.61 24.28
CA GLU A 136 -15.10 2.23 23.51
C GLU A 136 -16.39 2.89 24.01
N PHE A 137 -16.38 3.37 25.26
CA PHE A 137 -17.44 4.18 25.84
C PHE A 137 -16.86 5.53 26.28
N VAL A 138 -17.40 6.60 25.69
CA VAL A 138 -17.17 7.99 26.09
C VAL A 138 -18.53 8.50 26.59
N THR A 139 -18.55 9.24 27.70
CA THR A 139 -19.82 9.76 28.23
C THR A 139 -20.35 10.86 27.31
N LEU A 140 -21.66 11.05 27.24
CA LEU A 140 -22.26 12.14 26.44
C LEU A 140 -21.70 13.52 26.84
N ALA A 141 -21.37 13.70 28.13
CA ALA A 141 -20.74 14.92 28.64
C ALA A 141 -19.34 15.15 28.04
N ASP A 142 -18.51 14.10 27.96
CA ASP A 142 -17.18 14.18 27.34
C ASP A 142 -17.25 14.48 25.83
N GLU A 143 -18.30 14.02 25.14
CA GLU A 143 -18.51 14.26 23.72
C GLU A 143 -19.01 15.69 23.43
N ILE A 144 -19.86 16.23 24.31
CA ILE A 144 -20.28 17.63 24.26
C ILE A 144 -19.09 18.56 24.50
N ASP A 145 -18.26 18.30 25.52
CA ASP A 145 -17.06 19.10 25.80
C ASP A 145 -16.09 19.12 24.62
N ARG A 146 -15.83 17.96 24.00
CA ARG A 146 -14.98 17.86 22.80
C ARG A 146 -15.52 18.64 21.62
N THR A 147 -16.83 18.65 21.41
CA THR A 147 -17.46 19.32 20.26
C THR A 147 -17.50 20.84 20.45
N CYS A 148 -17.73 21.30 21.69
CA CYS A 148 -17.70 22.71 22.05
C CYS A 148 -16.30 23.33 21.91
N GLU A 149 -15.23 22.64 22.33
CA GLU A 149 -13.85 23.11 22.13
C GLU A 149 -13.47 23.21 20.64
N ARG A 150 -14.06 22.36 19.79
CA ARG A 150 -13.81 22.37 18.35
C ARG A 150 -14.52 23.51 17.61
N LEU A 151 -15.65 23.97 18.14
CA LEU A 151 -16.45 25.07 17.59
C LEU A 151 -15.94 26.46 18.03
N SER A 152 -15.21 26.56 19.15
CA SER A 152 -14.55 27.80 19.57
C SER A 152 -13.19 28.07 18.89
N ALA A 153 -12.73 27.14 18.06
CA ALA A 153 -11.48 27.20 17.30
C ALA A 153 -11.66 27.49 15.79
N ASN A 154 -12.89 27.77 15.35
CA ASN A 154 -13.25 28.34 14.03
C ASN A 154 -13.68 29.79 14.20
#